data_AF-A0A523TZV1-F1
#
_entry.id   AF-A0A523TZV1-F1
#
_cell.length_a   1.000
_cell.length_b   1.000
_cell.length_c   1.000
_cell.angle_alpha   90.00
_cell.angle_beta   90.00
_cell.angle_gamma   90.00
#
_symmetry.space_group_name_H-M   'P 1'
#
loop_
_entity.id
_entity.type
_entity.pdbx_description
1 polymer ?
#
loop_
_entity_poly.entity_id
_entity_poly.type
_entity_poly.pdbx_seq_one_letter_code
_entity_poly.pdbx_strand_id
1 'polypeptide(L)'
;MPDIIHESCNFLINGAWNPAIFTIEWLSENFSSLLANHEFETQMRLGGPSEFRQKVIHKNKEYEVNIYPNPSRLLFQPEQVNEKSLGFIQELSSQIVHTLEHTPLTAAGSNFVYRLTQGERFCANEIERSEKQKETFAIAGLEELTSKKLQYTFSFPEYEINIIYNFLGDSKTLQYNFHYEHKQVLAIENVISDFARSMKFNEKLIKEN
;
A
#
# COMPACT_ATOMS: atom_id res chain seq x y z
N MET A 1 7.84 18.62 -0.43
CA MET A 1 7.50 17.25 -0.01
C MET A 1 6.99 16.56 -1.25
N PRO A 2 7.41 15.31 -1.50
CA PRO A 2 6.87 14.48 -2.55
C PRO A 2 5.36 14.35 -2.39
N ASP A 3 4.64 14.43 -3.50
CA ASP A 3 3.18 14.25 -3.48
C ASP A 3 2.87 12.77 -3.37
N ILE A 4 2.13 12.36 -2.35
CA ILE A 4 1.71 10.96 -2.21
C ILE A 4 0.72 10.57 -3.31
N ILE A 5 0.90 9.41 -3.91
CA ILE A 5 -0.01 8.82 -4.91
C ILE A 5 -0.99 7.92 -4.14
N HIS A 6 -2.11 8.51 -3.71
CA HIS A 6 -3.08 7.88 -2.81
C HIS A 6 -3.60 6.55 -3.32
N GLU A 7 -3.96 6.48 -4.61
CA GLU A 7 -4.47 5.29 -5.28
C GLU A 7 -3.45 4.14 -5.35
N SER A 8 -2.18 4.42 -5.11
CA SER A 8 -1.15 3.38 -5.06
C SER A 8 -0.81 2.97 -3.63
N CYS A 9 -1.30 3.70 -2.62
CA CYS A 9 -1.07 3.38 -1.22
C CYS A 9 -2.10 2.36 -0.72
N ASN A 10 -1.64 1.33 -0.01
CA ASN A 10 -2.53 0.30 0.51
C ASN A 10 -1.92 -0.46 1.68
N PHE A 11 -2.79 -1.06 2.48
CA PHE A 11 -2.47 -2.10 3.43
C PHE A 11 -3.07 -3.41 2.95
N LEU A 12 -2.35 -4.52 3.08
CA LEU A 12 -2.84 -5.83 2.66
C LEU A 12 -2.51 -6.90 3.69
N ILE A 13 -3.39 -7.89 3.77
CA ILE A 13 -3.21 -9.10 4.57
C ILE A 13 -3.42 -10.30 3.66
N ASN A 14 -2.38 -11.11 3.46
CA ASN A 14 -2.42 -12.33 2.67
C ASN A 14 -2.92 -13.49 3.53
N GLY A 15 -3.88 -14.25 3.00
CA GLY A 15 -4.51 -15.37 3.70
C GLY A 15 -5.58 -16.03 2.85
N ALA A 16 -6.24 -17.05 3.39
CA ALA A 16 -7.34 -17.75 2.73
C ALA A 16 -8.69 -17.12 3.11
N TRP A 17 -9.00 -15.99 2.51
CA TRP A 17 -10.22 -15.23 2.81
C TRP A 17 -11.43 -15.79 2.06
N ASN A 18 -12.62 -15.67 2.64
CA ASN A 18 -13.89 -15.87 1.93
C ASN A 18 -14.47 -14.50 1.54
N PRO A 19 -14.35 -14.04 0.28
CA PRO A 19 -14.84 -12.72 -0.09
C PRO A 19 -16.34 -12.55 0.13
N ALA A 20 -17.13 -13.62 0.05
CA ALA A 20 -18.59 -13.54 0.15
C ALA A 20 -19.10 -13.03 1.50
N ILE A 21 -18.27 -13.05 2.55
CA ILE A 21 -18.66 -12.53 3.88
C ILE A 21 -18.49 -11.03 3.99
N PHE A 22 -17.68 -10.38 3.15
CA PHE A 22 -17.40 -8.94 3.26
C PHE A 22 -18.51 -8.10 2.60
N THR A 23 -19.77 -8.37 2.94
CA THR A 23 -20.90 -7.53 2.56
C THR A 23 -21.04 -6.34 3.52
N ILE A 24 -21.82 -5.33 3.12
CA ILE A 24 -22.09 -4.17 3.99
C ILE A 24 -22.82 -4.63 5.26
N GLU A 25 -23.76 -5.55 5.13
CA GLU A 25 -24.53 -6.11 6.23
C GLU A 25 -23.61 -6.78 7.25
N TRP A 26 -22.75 -7.68 6.79
CA TRP A 26 -21.81 -8.37 7.68
C TRP A 26 -20.83 -7.41 8.35
N LEU A 27 -20.27 -6.45 7.60
CA LEU A 27 -19.38 -5.42 8.17
C LEU A 27 -20.12 -4.61 9.25
N SER A 28 -21.34 -4.17 8.96
CA SER A 28 -22.14 -3.36 9.87
C SER A 28 -22.56 -4.13 11.13
N GLU A 29 -22.89 -5.42 11.00
CA GLU A 29 -23.27 -6.28 12.13
C GLU A 29 -22.08 -6.56 13.05
N ASN A 30 -20.92 -6.91 12.48
CA ASN A 30 -19.74 -7.34 13.25
C ASN A 30 -18.94 -6.16 13.80
N PHE A 31 -19.01 -4.98 13.15
CA PHE A 31 -18.23 -3.80 13.52
C PHE A 31 -19.12 -2.56 13.74
N SER A 32 -20.34 -2.77 14.24
CA SER A 32 -21.35 -1.72 14.43
C SER A 32 -20.86 -0.51 15.23
N SER A 33 -20.06 -0.72 16.28
CA SER A 33 -19.48 0.36 17.08
C SER A 33 -18.50 1.21 16.29
N LEU A 34 -17.64 0.58 15.49
CA LEU A 34 -16.64 1.24 14.66
C LEU A 34 -17.28 1.96 13.47
N LEU A 35 -18.34 1.38 12.90
CA LEU A 35 -18.97 1.82 11.66
C LEU A 35 -20.25 2.66 11.86
N ALA A 36 -20.62 2.97 13.12
CA ALA A 36 -21.83 3.75 13.44
C ALA A 36 -21.88 5.13 12.74
N ASN A 37 -20.71 5.69 12.44
CA ASN A 37 -20.55 7.00 11.82
C ASN A 37 -20.09 6.93 10.36
N HIS A 38 -20.40 5.84 9.67
CA HIS A 38 -20.02 5.64 8.28
C HIS A 38 -21.21 5.41 7.39
N GLU A 39 -21.02 5.78 6.14
CA GLU A 39 -21.87 5.44 5.00
C GLU A 39 -21.11 4.42 4.15
N PHE A 40 -21.86 3.64 3.36
CA PHE A 40 -21.30 2.57 2.57
C PHE A 40 -21.74 2.66 1.11
N GLU A 41 -20.83 2.31 0.21
CA GLU A 41 -21.15 2.06 -1.19
C GLU A 41 -20.56 0.71 -1.60
N THR A 42 -21.37 -0.13 -2.24
CA THR A 42 -20.86 -1.31 -2.95
C THR A 42 -20.65 -0.96 -4.40
N GLN A 43 -19.46 -1.25 -4.92
CA GLN A 43 -19.17 -1.05 -6.33
C GLN A 43 -18.76 -2.37 -6.97
N MET A 44 -19.52 -2.77 -7.99
CA MET A 44 -19.25 -3.96 -8.79
C MET A 44 -18.56 -3.54 -10.07
N ARG A 45 -17.40 -4.14 -10.36
CA ARG A 45 -16.75 -3.98 -11.66
C ARG A 45 -17.20 -5.10 -12.58
N LEU A 46 -17.95 -4.77 -13.62
CA LEU A 46 -18.28 -5.73 -14.69
C LEU A 46 -16.99 -6.04 -15.49
N GLY A 47 -16.54 -7.29 -15.47
CA GLY A 47 -15.51 -7.80 -16.40
C GLY A 47 -14.08 -7.92 -15.88
N GLY A 48 -13.83 -8.03 -14.57
CA GLY A 48 -12.48 -8.22 -14.03
C GLY A 48 -12.43 -9.12 -12.78
N PRO A 49 -11.27 -9.69 -12.42
CA PRO A 49 -11.12 -10.76 -11.41
C PRO A 49 -11.29 -10.32 -9.94
N SER A 50 -11.67 -9.06 -9.70
CA SER A 50 -12.00 -8.53 -8.36
C SER A 50 -13.39 -7.93 -8.45
N GLU A 51 -14.38 -8.80 -8.32
CA GLU A 51 -15.77 -8.57 -8.74
C GLU A 51 -16.56 -7.65 -7.80
N PHE A 52 -16.04 -7.33 -6.62
CA PHE A 52 -16.65 -6.32 -5.74
C PHE A 52 -15.63 -5.56 -4.90
N ARG A 53 -15.96 -4.29 -4.58
CA ARG A 53 -15.31 -3.50 -3.54
C ARG A 53 -16.37 -2.89 -2.62
N GLN A 54 -16.05 -2.80 -1.34
CA GLN A 54 -16.83 -2.03 -0.37
C GLN A 54 -16.11 -0.71 -0.11
N LYS A 55 -16.80 0.40 -0.29
CA LYS A 55 -16.30 1.71 0.05
C LYS A 55 -16.96 2.15 1.36
N VAL A 56 -16.13 2.49 2.34
CA VAL A 56 -16.55 3.00 3.64
C VAL A 56 -16.21 4.48 3.72
N ILE A 57 -17.22 5.31 3.95
CA ILE A 57 -17.13 6.77 3.92
C ILE A 57 -17.47 7.30 5.31
N HIS A 58 -16.57 8.04 5.94
CA HIS A 58 -16.91 8.70 7.20
C HIS A 58 -17.99 9.78 6.98
N LYS A 59 -19.02 9.87 7.81
CA LYS A 59 -20.17 10.80 7.61
C LYS A 59 -19.77 12.27 7.41
N ASN A 60 -18.71 12.71 8.08
CA ASN A 60 -18.17 14.07 7.93
C ASN A 60 -17.20 14.22 6.74
N LYS A 61 -17.09 13.21 5.87
CA LYS A 61 -16.18 13.14 4.71
C LYS A 61 -14.71 13.40 5.05
N GLU A 62 -14.29 12.97 6.24
CA GLU A 62 -12.92 13.18 6.71
C GLU A 62 -11.93 12.17 6.11
N TYR A 63 -12.44 11.00 5.74
CA TYR A 63 -11.69 9.95 5.05
C TYR A 63 -12.65 8.98 4.36
N GLU A 64 -12.13 8.31 3.33
CA GLU A 64 -12.80 7.24 2.62
C GLU A 64 -11.81 6.08 2.42
N VAL A 65 -12.28 4.84 2.62
CA VAL A 65 -11.45 3.63 2.50
C VAL A 65 -12.19 2.59 1.67
N ASN A 66 -11.51 2.08 0.65
CA ASN A 66 -11.96 0.94 -0.12
C ASN A 66 -11.41 -0.37 0.46
N ILE A 67 -12.27 -1.37 0.53
CA ILE A 67 -11.95 -2.74 0.96
C ILE A 67 -12.13 -3.64 -0.25
N TYR A 68 -11.05 -4.33 -0.62
CA TYR A 68 -10.98 -5.27 -1.73
C TYR A 68 -10.68 -6.66 -1.18
N PRO A 69 -11.72 -7.42 -0.84
CA PRO A 69 -11.56 -8.81 -0.46
C PRO A 69 -11.30 -9.67 -1.69
N ASN A 70 -10.35 -10.57 -1.59
CA ASN A 70 -9.98 -11.54 -2.60
C ASN A 70 -9.66 -12.86 -1.89
N PRO A 71 -9.87 -14.03 -2.53
CA PRO A 71 -9.61 -15.31 -1.88
C PRO A 71 -8.19 -15.48 -1.30
N SER A 72 -7.21 -14.76 -1.86
CA SER A 72 -5.80 -14.82 -1.43
C SER A 72 -5.35 -13.65 -0.55
N ARG A 73 -6.14 -12.56 -0.47
CA ARG A 73 -5.76 -11.35 0.26
C ARG A 73 -6.95 -10.45 0.59
N LEU A 74 -6.84 -9.71 1.67
CA LEU A 74 -7.70 -8.58 2.00
C LEU A 74 -6.89 -7.30 1.84
N LEU A 75 -7.34 -6.39 0.97
CA LEU A 75 -6.64 -5.14 0.68
C LEU A 75 -7.49 -3.95 1.10
N PHE A 76 -6.88 -3.02 1.82
CA PHE A 76 -7.44 -1.74 2.24
C PHE A 76 -6.72 -0.62 1.51
N GLN A 77 -7.47 0.24 0.84
CA GLN A 77 -6.93 1.34 0.05
C GLN A 77 -7.63 2.63 0.46
N PRO A 78 -6.93 3.56 1.14
CA PRO A 78 -7.50 4.87 1.41
C PRO A 78 -7.61 5.68 0.11
N GLU A 79 -8.72 6.38 -0.09
CA GLU A 79 -8.84 7.38 -1.18
C GLU A 79 -7.99 8.61 -0.89
N GLN A 80 -7.81 8.93 0.40
CA GLN A 80 -6.88 9.96 0.88
C GLN A 80 -6.01 9.38 1.98
N VAL A 81 -4.70 9.44 1.81
CA VAL A 81 -3.74 8.98 2.82
C VAL A 81 -3.56 10.07 3.87
N ASN A 82 -4.19 9.87 5.03
CA ASN A 82 -4.08 10.75 6.20
C ASN A 82 -4.16 9.93 7.50
N GLU A 83 -3.82 10.54 8.64
CA GLU A 83 -3.77 9.84 9.95
C GLU A 83 -5.11 9.16 10.31
N LYS A 84 -6.25 9.78 9.98
CA LYS A 84 -7.58 9.22 10.24
C LYS A 84 -7.85 7.97 9.41
N SER A 85 -7.55 8.01 8.11
CA SER A 85 -7.71 6.88 7.20
C SER A 85 -6.81 5.69 7.60
N LEU A 86 -5.56 5.97 7.98
CA LEU A 86 -4.59 4.95 8.38
C LEU A 86 -4.98 4.33 9.72
N GLY A 87 -5.40 5.17 10.68
CA GLY A 87 -5.90 4.70 11.97
C GLY A 87 -7.17 3.84 11.83
N PHE A 88 -8.10 4.25 10.96
CA PHE A 88 -9.28 3.45 10.66
C PHE A 88 -8.94 2.10 10.02
N ILE A 89 -8.03 2.07 9.04
CA ILE A 89 -7.55 0.82 8.44
C ILE A 89 -6.92 -0.08 9.49
N GLN A 90 -6.08 0.47 10.36
CA GLN A 90 -5.43 -0.26 11.45
C GLN A 90 -6.48 -0.89 12.39
N GLU A 91 -7.45 -0.10 12.85
CA GLU A 91 -8.48 -0.58 13.77
C GLU A 91 -9.39 -1.62 13.12
N LEU A 92 -9.91 -1.35 11.92
CA LEU A 92 -10.82 -2.26 11.22
C LEU A 92 -10.12 -3.58 10.86
N SER A 93 -8.89 -3.52 10.34
CA SER A 93 -8.15 -4.73 9.98
C SER A 93 -7.81 -5.60 11.19
N SER A 94 -7.48 -4.98 12.34
CA SER A 94 -7.29 -5.68 13.60
C SER A 94 -8.57 -6.40 14.06
N GLN A 95 -9.71 -5.70 14.05
CA GLN A 95 -10.99 -6.31 14.41
C GLN A 95 -11.38 -7.44 13.46
N ILE A 96 -11.15 -7.29 12.15
CA ILE A 96 -11.41 -8.35 11.15
C ILE A 96 -10.57 -9.60 11.43
N VAL A 97 -9.27 -9.44 11.68
CA VAL A 97 -8.36 -10.56 11.99
C VAL A 97 -8.80 -11.29 13.26
N HIS A 98 -9.25 -10.55 14.28
CA HIS A 98 -9.74 -11.12 15.52
C HIS A 98 -11.09 -11.85 15.34
N THR A 99 -12.06 -11.22 14.67
CA THR A 99 -13.38 -11.82 14.38
C THR A 99 -13.26 -13.07 13.52
N LEU A 100 -12.26 -13.12 12.62
CA LEU A 100 -12.01 -14.24 11.72
C LEU A 100 -10.74 -15.01 12.10
N GLU A 101 -10.53 -15.28 13.39
CA GLU A 101 -9.31 -15.91 13.94
C GLU A 101 -8.92 -17.25 13.29
N HIS A 102 -9.89 -17.97 12.72
CA HIS A 102 -9.64 -19.24 12.03
C HIS A 102 -9.18 -19.08 10.57
N THR A 103 -9.11 -17.84 10.05
CA THR A 103 -8.61 -17.57 8.71
C THR A 103 -7.10 -17.79 8.70
N PRO A 104 -6.57 -18.72 7.89
CA PRO A 104 -5.13 -18.91 7.76
C PRO A 104 -4.50 -17.66 7.14
N LEU A 105 -3.67 -16.96 7.91
CA LEU A 105 -2.92 -15.80 7.46
C LEU A 105 -1.46 -16.18 7.21
N THR A 106 -0.84 -15.55 6.20
CA THR A 106 0.50 -15.92 5.71
C THR A 106 1.48 -14.75 5.66
N ALA A 107 0.97 -13.54 5.44
CA ALA A 107 1.77 -12.33 5.40
C ALA A 107 0.88 -11.09 5.56
N ALA A 108 1.48 -9.96 5.91
CA ALA A 108 0.85 -8.65 5.84
C ALA A 108 1.85 -7.63 5.31
N GLY A 109 1.36 -6.50 4.82
CA GLY A 109 2.25 -5.49 4.28
C GLY A 109 1.58 -4.19 3.94
N SER A 110 2.41 -3.18 3.69
CA SER A 110 1.96 -1.86 3.29
C SER A 110 2.78 -1.35 2.12
N ASN A 111 2.08 -0.73 1.18
CA ASN A 111 2.69 -0.04 0.06
C ASN A 111 2.41 1.46 0.20
N PHE A 112 3.45 2.28 0.05
CA PHE A 112 3.33 3.73 -0.06
C PHE A 112 4.08 4.20 -1.30
N VAL A 113 3.43 5.04 -2.11
CA VAL A 113 4.01 5.53 -3.35
C VAL A 113 3.95 7.05 -3.37
N TYR A 114 5.05 7.66 -3.74
CA TYR A 114 5.24 9.11 -3.80
C TYR A 114 5.67 9.50 -5.20
N ARG A 115 5.12 10.61 -5.70
CA ARG A 115 5.59 11.31 -6.89
C ARG A 115 6.71 12.25 -6.47
N LEU A 116 7.87 12.09 -7.09
CA LEU A 116 9.00 12.96 -6.86
C LEU A 116 8.92 14.17 -7.78
N THR A 117 9.19 15.35 -7.23
CA THR A 117 9.32 16.59 -8.00
C THR A 117 10.67 16.65 -8.70
N GLN A 118 10.82 17.50 -9.73
CA GLN A 118 12.08 17.57 -10.51
C GLN A 118 13.32 17.90 -9.67
N GLY A 119 13.16 18.62 -8.55
CA GLY A 119 14.24 19.03 -7.66
C GLY A 119 14.65 17.99 -6.62
N GLU A 120 13.82 16.97 -6.37
CA GLU A 120 14.10 15.94 -5.35
C GLU A 120 15.13 14.93 -5.89
N ARG A 121 16.23 14.76 -5.15
CA ARG A 121 17.34 13.85 -5.47
C ARG A 121 17.51 12.87 -4.33
N PHE A 122 17.14 11.61 -4.54
CA PHE A 122 17.43 10.55 -3.58
C PHE A 122 18.67 9.77 -4.04
N CYS A 123 19.71 9.78 -3.18
CA CYS A 123 21.04 9.18 -3.32
C CYS A 123 21.79 9.40 -4.65
N ALA A 124 22.90 10.14 -4.53
CA ALA A 124 23.58 10.88 -5.58
C ALA A 124 24.51 10.08 -6.52
N ASN A 125 24.59 8.75 -6.44
CA ASN A 125 25.69 8.00 -7.10
C ASN A 125 25.31 7.19 -8.36
N GLU A 126 24.02 7.07 -8.73
CA GLU A 126 23.62 6.18 -9.85
C GLU A 126 22.86 6.88 -10.99
N ILE A 127 22.75 8.21 -10.97
CA ILE A 127 22.12 8.97 -12.08
C ILE A 127 23.14 9.29 -13.19
N GLU A 128 24.44 9.23 -12.89
CA GLU A 128 25.46 9.43 -13.91
C GLU A 128 25.51 8.23 -14.85
N ARG A 129 25.14 8.47 -16.12
CA ARG A 129 25.36 7.52 -17.20
C ARG A 129 26.85 7.21 -17.25
N SER A 130 27.24 6.01 -16.83
CA SER A 130 28.59 5.53 -17.15
C SER A 130 28.78 5.64 -18.68
N GLU A 131 29.97 6.00 -19.15
CA GLU A 131 30.26 6.12 -20.59
C GLU A 131 29.80 4.86 -21.37
N LYS A 132 30.00 3.67 -20.78
CA LYS A 132 29.51 2.39 -21.32
C LYS A 132 28.00 2.32 -21.52
N GLN A 133 27.20 2.91 -20.63
CA GLN A 133 25.75 2.95 -20.81
C GLN A 133 25.40 3.81 -22.02
N LYS A 134 25.99 5.01 -22.16
CA LYS A 134 25.72 5.89 -23.32
C LYS A 134 26.05 5.18 -24.64
N GLU A 135 27.19 4.50 -24.72
CA GLU A 135 27.57 3.71 -25.90
C GLU A 135 26.56 2.59 -26.19
N THR A 136 26.09 1.88 -25.17
CA THR A 136 25.11 0.80 -25.33
C THR A 136 23.76 1.33 -25.85
N PHE A 137 23.28 2.46 -25.33
CA PHE A 137 22.07 3.13 -25.81
C PHE A 137 22.22 3.61 -27.27
N ALA A 138 23.38 4.17 -27.62
CA ALA A 138 23.69 4.61 -28.97
C ALA A 138 23.71 3.43 -29.96
N ILE A 139 24.31 2.29 -29.59
CA ILE A 139 24.29 1.05 -30.41
C ILE A 139 22.85 0.54 -30.61
N ALA A 140 22.01 0.66 -29.58
CA ALA A 140 20.62 0.23 -29.63
C ALA A 140 19.69 1.20 -30.38
N GLY A 141 20.19 2.34 -30.88
CA GLY A 141 19.38 3.38 -31.51
C GLY A 141 18.41 4.08 -30.54
N LEU A 142 18.68 3.99 -29.23
CA LEU A 142 17.87 4.61 -28.19
C LEU A 142 18.48 5.96 -27.85
N GLU A 143 17.88 7.03 -28.36
CA GLU A 143 18.36 8.40 -28.17
C GLU A 143 18.10 8.91 -26.73
N GLU A 144 17.05 8.39 -26.07
CA GLU A 144 16.62 8.85 -24.76
C GLU A 144 16.28 7.69 -23.79
N LEU A 145 16.52 7.94 -22.51
CA LEU A 145 16.15 7.04 -21.43
C LEU A 145 14.62 7.11 -21.23
N THR A 146 13.90 6.15 -21.80
CA THR A 146 12.43 6.10 -21.68
C THR A 146 11.98 5.64 -20.30
N SER A 147 12.71 4.71 -19.67
CA SER A 147 12.46 4.29 -18.31
C SER A 147 13.71 3.77 -17.59
N LYS A 148 13.71 3.86 -16.27
CA LYS A 148 14.71 3.24 -15.38
C LYS A 148 14.03 2.84 -14.08
N LYS A 149 14.38 1.68 -13.55
CA LYS A 149 13.95 1.20 -12.23
C LYS A 149 15.17 0.87 -11.38
N LEU A 150 15.25 1.44 -10.19
CA LEU A 150 16.20 1.03 -9.15
C LEU A 150 15.40 0.40 -8.01
N GLN A 151 15.87 -0.73 -7.49
CA GLN A 151 15.22 -1.44 -6.41
C GLN A 151 16.26 -1.83 -5.37
N TYR A 152 16.02 -1.39 -4.14
CA TYR A 152 16.80 -1.75 -2.96
C TYR A 152 15.93 -2.63 -2.08
N THR A 153 16.47 -3.78 -1.65
CA THR A 153 15.80 -4.71 -0.75
C THR A 153 16.59 -4.80 0.54
N PHE A 154 15.94 -4.47 1.66
CA PHE A 154 16.50 -4.59 3.00
C PHE A 154 15.76 -5.72 3.71
N SER A 155 16.44 -6.84 3.94
CA SER A 155 15.87 -7.99 4.64
C SER A 155 16.24 -7.95 6.12
N PHE A 156 15.22 -8.05 6.96
CA PHE A 156 15.30 -8.17 8.42
C PHE A 156 14.74 -9.54 8.84
N PRO A 157 14.98 -10.01 10.08
CA PRO A 157 14.49 -11.32 10.50
C PRO A 157 12.98 -11.51 10.38
N GLU A 158 12.20 -10.44 10.53
CA GLU A 158 10.72 -10.49 10.57
C GLU A 158 10.06 -9.88 9.35
N TYR A 159 10.80 -9.10 8.55
CA TYR A 159 10.23 -8.34 7.44
C TYR A 159 11.26 -7.92 6.40
N GLU A 160 10.78 -7.55 5.23
CA GLU A 160 11.56 -6.93 4.17
C GLU A 160 11.01 -5.55 3.83
N ILE A 161 11.92 -4.62 3.55
CA ILE A 161 11.57 -3.32 2.96
C ILE A 161 12.13 -3.29 1.55
N ASN A 162 11.25 -3.09 0.57
CA ASN A 162 11.66 -2.78 -0.80
C ASN A 162 11.46 -1.29 -1.06
N ILE A 163 12.56 -0.59 -1.37
CA ILE A 163 12.55 0.80 -1.82
C ILE A 163 12.78 0.80 -3.34
N ILE A 164 11.79 1.30 -4.08
CA ILE A 164 11.79 1.27 -5.55
C ILE A 164 11.73 2.69 -6.08
N TYR A 165 12.71 3.08 -6.89
CA TYR A 165 12.68 4.30 -7.68
C TYR A 165 12.33 3.96 -9.12
N ASN A 166 11.22 4.50 -9.62
CA ASN A 166 10.88 4.37 -11.04
C ASN A 166 10.97 5.74 -11.72
N PHE A 167 11.68 5.78 -12.84
CA PHE A 167 11.78 6.89 -13.77
C PHE A 167 11.08 6.45 -15.06
N LEU A 168 10.12 7.23 -15.54
CA LEU A 168 9.39 6.97 -16.79
C LEU A 168 9.18 8.32 -17.49
N GLY A 169 10.00 8.60 -18.51
CA GLY A 169 10.15 9.94 -19.07
C GLY A 169 10.46 10.97 -17.96
N ASP A 170 9.61 12.00 -17.84
CA ASP A 170 9.72 13.02 -16.81
C ASP A 170 9.11 12.63 -15.45
N SER A 171 8.36 11.52 -15.40
CA SER A 171 7.73 11.05 -14.16
C SER A 171 8.72 10.28 -13.31
N LYS A 172 8.82 10.66 -12.04
CA LYS A 172 9.63 9.99 -11.03
C LYS A 172 8.75 9.55 -9.89
N THR A 173 8.85 8.29 -9.48
CA THR A 173 8.14 7.77 -8.31
C THR A 173 9.07 7.06 -7.38
N LEU A 174 8.78 7.17 -6.08
CA LEU A 174 9.43 6.45 -5.00
C LEU A 174 8.39 5.60 -4.31
N GLN A 175 8.66 4.31 -4.21
CA GLN A 175 7.77 3.35 -3.59
C GLN A 175 8.46 2.65 -2.42
N TYR A 176 7.78 2.58 -1.29
CA TYR A 176 8.17 1.80 -0.12
C TYR A 176 7.18 0.66 0.06
N ASN A 177 7.65 -0.57 -0.09
CA ASN A 177 6.90 -1.78 0.24
C ASN A 177 7.45 -2.40 1.51
N PHE A 178 6.62 -2.50 2.53
CA PHE A 178 6.91 -3.26 3.73
C PHE A 178 6.22 -4.61 3.61
N HIS A 179 6.99 -5.69 3.70
CA HIS A 179 6.50 -7.05 3.56
C HIS A 179 6.88 -7.86 4.80
N TYR A 180 5.88 -8.39 5.50
CA TYR A 180 6.07 -9.18 6.71
C TYR A 180 5.62 -10.61 6.45
N GLU A 181 6.53 -11.57 6.49
CA GLU A 181 6.22 -12.99 6.34
C GLU A 181 5.92 -13.60 7.72
N HIS A 182 4.64 -13.88 7.99
CA HIS A 182 4.22 -14.38 9.29
C HIS A 182 3.13 -15.43 9.17
N LYS A 183 3.40 -16.61 9.74
CA LYS A 183 2.43 -17.73 9.83
C LYS A 183 1.57 -17.68 11.09
N GLN A 184 1.80 -16.71 11.99
CA GLN A 184 1.11 -16.61 13.28
C GLN A 184 0.35 -15.28 13.39
N VAL A 185 -0.88 -15.33 13.89
CA VAL A 185 -1.81 -14.19 14.00
C VAL A 185 -1.24 -13.04 14.85
N LEU A 186 -0.60 -13.36 15.99
CA LEU A 186 0.03 -12.36 16.88
C LEU A 186 1.08 -11.50 16.18
N ALA A 187 1.79 -12.07 15.20
CA ALA A 187 2.79 -11.31 14.45
C ALA A 187 2.12 -10.35 13.45
N ILE A 188 0.93 -10.65 12.94
CA ILE A 188 0.19 -9.77 12.03
C ILE A 188 -0.43 -8.58 12.77
N GLU A 189 -0.84 -8.74 14.03
CA GLU A 189 -1.32 -7.62 14.86
C GLU A 189 -0.22 -6.56 15.05
N ASN A 190 1.03 -7.00 15.26
CA ASN A 190 2.17 -6.07 15.32
C ASN A 190 2.31 -5.30 14.00
N VAL A 191 2.23 -5.99 12.87
CA VAL A 191 2.28 -5.36 11.53
C VAL A 191 1.17 -4.34 11.33
N ILE A 192 -0.06 -4.69 11.73
CA ILE A 192 -1.21 -3.79 11.69
C ILE A 192 -0.92 -2.53 12.51
N SER A 193 -0.38 -2.69 13.72
CA SER A 193 0.01 -1.58 14.60
C SER A 193 1.15 -0.71 14.05
N ASP A 194 1.98 -1.28 13.16
CA ASP A 194 3.11 -0.63 12.53
C ASP A 194 2.73 0.10 11.23
N PHE A 195 1.51 -0.07 10.72
CA PHE A 195 1.10 0.52 9.45
C PHE A 195 1.16 2.06 9.47
N ALA A 196 0.53 2.69 10.46
CA ALA A 196 0.57 4.15 10.62
C ALA A 196 1.99 4.65 10.95
N ARG A 197 2.79 3.85 11.67
CA ARG A 197 4.20 4.15 11.98
C ARG A 197 5.09 4.12 10.74
N SER A 198 4.83 3.19 9.83
CA SER A 198 5.55 3.05 8.56
C SER A 198 5.38 4.30 7.67
N MET A 199 4.20 4.91 7.66
CA MET A 199 4.00 6.19 6.97
C MET A 199 4.83 7.32 7.59
N LYS A 200 4.80 7.48 8.93
CA LYS A 200 5.61 8.49 9.63
C LYS A 200 7.11 8.28 9.41
N PHE A 201 7.55 7.03 9.35
CA PHE A 201 8.92 6.66 9.01
C PHE A 201 9.29 7.10 7.59
N ASN A 202 8.44 6.83 6.60
CA ASN A 202 8.67 7.27 5.22
C ASN A 202 8.73 8.79 5.10
N GLU A 203 7.83 9.53 5.76
CA GLU A 203 7.86 10.99 5.78
C GLU A 203 9.16 11.53 6.37
N LYS A 204 9.68 10.88 7.41
CA LYS A 204 10.97 11.26 8.01
C LYS A 204 12.13 11.00 7.06
N LEU A 205 12.20 9.81 6.45
CA LEU A 205 13.23 9.47 5.46
C LEU A 205 13.23 10.45 4.28
N ILE A 206 12.04 10.87 3.85
CA ILE A 206 11.87 11.83 2.78
C ILE A 206 12.31 13.24 3.19
N LYS A 207 12.10 13.66 4.45
CA LYS A 207 12.52 14.99 4.94
C LYS A 207 14.03 15.10 5.15
N GLU A 208 14.68 14.00 5.50
CA GLU A 208 16.12 13.96 5.83
C GLU A 208 17.03 13.82 4.60
N ASN A 209 16.45 13.64 3.39
CA ASN A 209 17.15 13.60 2.11
C ASN A 209 16.72 14.75 1.20
#